data_AF-A0A239QML7-F1
#
_entry.id   AF-A0A239QML7-F1
#
_cell.length_a   1.000
_cell.length_b   1.000
_cell.length_c   1.000
_cell.angle_alpha   90.00
_cell.angle_beta   90.00
_cell.angle_gamma   90.00
#
_symmetry.space_group_name_H-M   'P 1'
#
loop_
_entity.id
_entity.type
_entity.pdbx_description
1 polymer ?
#
loop_
_entity_poly.entity_id
_entity_poly.type
_entity_poly.pdbx_seq_one_letter_code
_entity_poly.pdbx_strand_id
1 'polypeptide(L)'
;MEFNPACCSVTGKPDPGCIGCDIVDGKVKLPGGIIHNGRSVVLAADPQIPIPGFLIITAKRHFQSFAELAKDERSEIGDILSCAAKALKELHIADEITLVQEERSHHFHIWIFPAHKWIREQFGSGIQHLREVSRYAVDHADEAVWSKVADTAAEIRAYFDQHMPQACAVTDKETEYVYQRSRSVAVVIRDGKILMERVFYFGHEFFTLPGGGIEPGETPEQAVLRELKEECGLDGTILRPLAVQYKSGGGAEYSFEVSVPEGQEAITGYDPEEPVDNPPLKEVLWMKLDEICERDRAFLWHYGLMAVNGFFNEIKSWGDEISYPRHDA
;
A
#
# COMPACT_ATOMS: atom_id res chain seq x y z
N MET A 1 -27.84 -1.99 -16.24
CA MET A 1 -27.04 -0.80 -15.88
C MET A 1 -25.72 -0.95 -16.58
N GLU A 2 -25.46 -0.07 -17.54
CA GLU A 2 -24.26 -0.10 -18.37
C GLU A 2 -23.05 0.36 -17.57
N PHE A 3 -21.94 -0.37 -17.73
CA PHE A 3 -20.66 -0.17 -17.07
C PHE A 3 -20.04 1.14 -17.61
N ASN A 4 -19.73 2.09 -16.73
CA ASN A 4 -19.04 3.34 -17.10
C ASN A 4 -17.51 3.13 -16.96
N PRO A 5 -16.72 3.10 -18.04
CA PRO A 5 -15.30 2.74 -18.00
C PRO A 5 -14.36 3.91 -17.67
N ALA A 6 -14.87 5.06 -17.19
CA ALA A 6 -14.09 6.30 -17.11
C ALA A 6 -13.22 6.48 -15.84
N CYS A 7 -13.15 5.53 -14.90
CA CYS A 7 -12.43 5.73 -13.63
C CYS A 7 -11.03 5.08 -13.52
N CYS A 8 -10.53 4.41 -14.57
CA CYS A 8 -9.22 3.75 -14.54
C CYS A 8 -8.33 4.20 -15.70
N SER A 9 -7.89 5.46 -15.73
CA SER A 9 -6.87 5.90 -16.69
C SER A 9 -5.46 5.56 -16.19
N VAL A 10 -5.10 4.28 -16.26
CA VAL A 10 -3.69 3.87 -16.19
C VAL A 10 -3.03 4.34 -17.48
N THR A 11 -2.22 5.38 -17.39
CA THR A 11 -1.66 6.10 -18.53
C THR A 11 -0.52 5.31 -19.20
N GLY A 12 -0.87 4.50 -20.20
CA GLY A 12 0.07 3.94 -21.18
C GLY A 12 -0.68 3.55 -22.45
N LYS A 13 -0.26 4.06 -23.63
CA LYS A 13 -0.88 3.65 -24.90
C LYS A 13 -0.44 2.20 -25.21
N PRO A 14 -1.37 1.30 -25.60
CA PRO A 14 -1.01 -0.04 -26.04
C PRO A 14 -0.13 0.02 -27.30
N ASP A 15 0.85 -0.87 -27.37
CA ASP A 15 1.81 -0.92 -28.47
C ASP A 15 1.44 -2.03 -29.48
N PRO A 16 1.27 -1.72 -30.79
CA PRO A 16 0.90 -2.71 -31.80
C PRO A 16 1.89 -3.89 -31.89
N GLY A 17 1.38 -5.12 -31.87
CA GLY A 17 2.19 -6.36 -31.97
C GLY A 17 2.78 -6.84 -30.64
N CYS A 18 2.41 -6.19 -29.53
CA CYS A 18 2.88 -6.53 -28.19
C CYS A 18 1.94 -7.54 -27.50
N ILE A 19 2.38 -8.80 -27.31
CA ILE A 19 1.59 -9.87 -26.67
C ILE A 19 1.09 -9.46 -25.27
N GLY A 20 1.90 -8.77 -24.46
CA GLY A 20 1.48 -8.30 -23.14
C GLY A 20 0.28 -7.34 -23.19
N CYS A 21 0.27 -6.41 -24.16
CA CYS A 21 -0.87 -5.53 -24.40
C CYS A 21 -2.08 -6.32 -24.91
N ASP A 22 -1.87 -7.33 -25.76
CA ASP A 22 -2.95 -8.16 -26.28
C ASP A 22 -3.57 -9.07 -25.20
N ILE A 23 -2.81 -9.49 -24.19
CA ILE A 23 -3.33 -10.15 -22.98
C ILE A 23 -4.26 -9.21 -22.23
N VAL A 24 -3.81 -7.97 -21.97
CA VAL A 24 -4.58 -6.96 -21.21
C VAL A 24 -5.83 -6.50 -21.96
N ASP A 25 -5.75 -6.36 -23.29
CA ASP A 25 -6.87 -6.01 -24.17
C ASP A 25 -7.84 -7.20 -24.43
N GLY A 26 -7.54 -8.39 -23.88
CA GLY A 26 -8.38 -9.58 -24.06
C GLY A 26 -8.37 -10.18 -25.47
N LYS A 27 -7.36 -9.84 -26.29
CA LYS A 27 -7.17 -10.39 -27.64
C LYS A 27 -6.52 -11.77 -27.62
N VAL A 28 -5.83 -12.13 -26.53
CA VAL A 28 -5.26 -13.46 -26.31
C VAL A 28 -6.22 -14.32 -25.50
N LYS A 29 -6.49 -15.55 -25.97
CA LYS A 29 -7.26 -16.54 -25.21
C LYS A 29 -6.38 -17.13 -24.11
N LEU A 30 -6.73 -16.85 -22.86
CA LEU A 30 -6.00 -17.36 -21.68
C LEU A 30 -6.57 -18.72 -21.22
N PRO A 31 -5.73 -19.74 -20.99
CA PRO A 31 -6.16 -21.01 -20.40
C PRO A 31 -6.77 -20.79 -19.02
N GLY A 32 -8.02 -21.20 -18.83
CA GLY A 32 -8.74 -20.98 -17.58
C GLY A 32 -9.11 -19.51 -17.29
N GLY A 33 -8.83 -18.58 -18.20
CA GLY A 33 -9.12 -17.16 -18.06
C GLY A 33 -8.15 -16.42 -17.13
N ILE A 34 -8.55 -15.21 -16.72
CA ILE A 34 -7.82 -14.43 -15.73
C ILE A 34 -7.93 -15.12 -14.36
N ILE A 35 -6.81 -15.25 -13.66
CA ILE A 35 -6.74 -15.77 -12.30
C ILE A 35 -6.99 -14.63 -11.32
N HIS A 36 -6.33 -13.48 -11.53
CA HIS A 36 -6.55 -12.28 -10.72
C HIS A 36 -6.42 -11.03 -11.58
N ASN A 37 -7.40 -10.13 -11.49
CA ASN A 37 -7.40 -8.85 -12.18
C ASN A 37 -7.12 -7.72 -11.18
N GLY A 38 -5.84 -7.40 -11.00
CA GLY A 38 -5.41 -6.34 -10.10
C GLY A 38 -5.71 -4.93 -10.64
N ARG A 39 -5.30 -3.89 -9.91
CA ARG A 39 -5.39 -2.50 -10.35
C ARG A 39 -4.45 -2.24 -11.51
N SER A 40 -3.20 -2.68 -11.41
CA SER A 40 -2.11 -2.30 -12.32
C SER A 40 -1.56 -3.47 -13.11
N VAL A 41 -1.86 -4.70 -12.69
CA VAL A 41 -1.41 -5.94 -13.34
C VAL A 41 -2.53 -6.98 -13.46
N VAL A 42 -2.33 -7.97 -14.32
CA VAL A 42 -3.20 -9.15 -14.45
C VAL A 42 -2.35 -10.41 -14.24
N LEU A 43 -2.88 -11.36 -13.46
CA LEU A 43 -2.33 -12.71 -13.31
C LEU A 43 -3.17 -13.71 -14.12
N ALA A 44 -2.52 -14.55 -14.91
CA ALA A 44 -3.15 -15.64 -15.64
C ALA A 44 -2.18 -16.83 -15.81
N ALA A 45 -2.67 -17.96 -16.31
CA ALA A 45 -1.80 -19.02 -16.83
C ALA A 45 -1.10 -18.53 -18.11
N ASP A 46 0.12 -19.01 -18.36
CA ASP A 46 0.83 -18.67 -19.59
C ASP A 46 0.07 -19.19 -20.83
N PRO A 47 -0.22 -18.34 -21.83
CA PRO A 47 -1.04 -18.74 -22.98
C PRO A 47 -0.29 -19.57 -24.03
N GLN A 48 1.03 -19.69 -23.93
CA GLN A 48 1.87 -20.34 -24.94
C GLN A 48 2.51 -21.63 -24.43
N ILE A 49 2.79 -21.73 -23.13
CA ILE A 49 3.54 -22.83 -22.55
C ILE A 49 2.62 -23.65 -21.62
N PRO A 50 2.20 -24.86 -22.05
CA PRO A 50 1.15 -25.64 -21.39
C PRO A 50 1.67 -26.42 -20.16
N ILE A 51 2.10 -25.71 -19.13
CA ILE A 51 2.53 -26.30 -17.86
C ILE A 51 1.51 -25.92 -16.78
N PRO A 52 0.83 -26.89 -16.13
CA PRO A 52 -0.12 -26.59 -15.05
C PRO A 52 0.54 -25.76 -13.94
N GLY A 53 -0.06 -24.62 -13.58
CA GLY A 53 0.50 -23.70 -12.59
C GLY A 53 1.66 -22.84 -13.09
N PHE A 54 1.97 -22.83 -14.39
CA PHE A 54 2.85 -21.82 -14.96
C PHE A 54 2.07 -20.52 -15.18
N LEU A 55 2.43 -19.50 -14.41
CA LEU A 55 1.68 -18.24 -14.35
C LEU A 55 2.50 -17.08 -14.93
N ILE A 56 1.78 -16.08 -15.41
CA ILE A 56 2.33 -14.82 -15.90
C ILE A 56 1.60 -13.65 -15.23
N ILE A 57 2.38 -12.76 -14.60
CA ILE A 57 1.92 -11.42 -14.22
C ILE A 57 2.24 -10.49 -15.39
N THR A 58 1.24 -9.79 -15.93
CA THR A 58 1.41 -8.84 -17.04
C THR A 58 0.97 -7.46 -16.59
N ALA A 59 1.78 -6.43 -16.83
CA ALA A 59 1.39 -5.06 -16.54
C ALA A 59 0.25 -4.57 -17.45
N LYS A 60 -0.63 -3.70 -16.93
CA LYS A 60 -1.70 -3.11 -17.74
C LYS A 60 -1.22 -1.97 -18.63
N ARG A 61 -0.28 -1.15 -18.14
CA ARG A 61 0.41 -0.17 -18.96
C ARG A 61 1.64 -0.78 -19.61
N HIS A 62 1.96 -0.30 -20.80
CA HIS A 62 3.16 -0.70 -21.53
C HIS A 62 4.40 -0.01 -20.96
N PHE A 63 5.38 -0.80 -20.51
CA PHE A 63 6.74 -0.42 -20.14
C PHE A 63 7.63 -1.68 -20.13
N GLN A 64 8.94 -1.53 -19.96
CA GLN A 64 9.88 -2.67 -20.05
C GLN A 64 10.75 -2.80 -18.80
N SER A 65 11.16 -1.69 -18.20
CA SER A 65 12.09 -1.72 -17.08
C SER A 65 11.37 -1.82 -15.74
N PHE A 66 11.93 -2.63 -14.84
CA PHE A 66 11.47 -2.69 -13.45
C PHE A 66 11.59 -1.33 -12.75
N ALA A 67 12.54 -0.49 -13.17
CA ALA A 67 12.76 0.83 -12.62
C ALA A 67 11.58 1.80 -12.85
N GLU A 68 10.71 1.50 -13.82
CA GLU A 68 9.57 2.34 -14.16
C GLU A 68 8.35 2.10 -13.26
N LEU A 69 8.37 1.06 -12.42
CA LEU A 69 7.25 0.77 -11.51
C LEU A 69 7.05 1.88 -10.48
N ALA A 70 5.79 2.23 -10.21
CA ALA A 70 5.42 3.04 -9.07
C ALA A 70 5.46 2.22 -7.76
N LYS A 71 5.38 2.89 -6.60
CA LYS A 71 5.47 2.24 -5.28
C LYS A 71 4.30 1.30 -5.03
N ASP A 72 3.10 1.73 -5.39
CA ASP A 72 1.87 0.95 -5.31
C ASP A 72 1.89 -0.25 -6.26
N GLU A 73 2.35 -0.08 -7.51
CA GLU A 73 2.51 -1.19 -8.46
C GLU A 73 3.48 -2.26 -7.94
N ARG A 74 4.61 -1.85 -7.33
CA ARG A 74 5.54 -2.78 -6.69
C ARG A 74 4.89 -3.55 -5.54
N SER A 75 4.07 -2.88 -4.74
CA SER A 75 3.36 -3.51 -3.62
C SER A 75 2.36 -4.54 -4.12
N GLU A 76 1.52 -4.16 -5.09
CA GLU A 76 0.53 -5.03 -5.72
C GLU A 76 1.16 -6.28 -6.35
N ILE A 77 2.26 -6.10 -7.09
CA ILE A 77 3.04 -7.22 -7.65
C ILE A 77 3.56 -8.13 -6.52
N GLY A 78 4.06 -7.56 -5.43
CA GLY A 78 4.53 -8.31 -4.27
C GLY A 78 3.45 -9.18 -3.64
N ASP A 79 2.25 -8.63 -3.46
CA ASP A 79 1.09 -9.34 -2.89
C ASP A 79 0.65 -10.49 -3.79
N ILE A 80 0.54 -10.25 -5.11
CA ILE A 80 0.18 -11.27 -6.11
C ILE A 80 1.23 -12.38 -6.15
N LEU A 81 2.52 -12.05 -6.15
CA LEU A 81 3.61 -13.03 -6.14
C LEU A 81 3.57 -13.90 -4.88
N SER A 82 3.36 -13.27 -3.72
CA SER A 82 3.25 -13.97 -2.44
C SER A 82 2.07 -14.95 -2.45
N CYS A 83 0.90 -14.52 -2.89
CA CYS A 83 -0.29 -15.37 -2.97
C CYS A 83 -0.12 -16.50 -4.01
N ALA A 84 0.43 -16.21 -5.19
CA ALA A 84 0.72 -17.21 -6.21
C ALA A 84 1.69 -18.29 -5.70
N ALA A 85 2.76 -17.88 -5.01
CA ALA A 85 3.73 -18.80 -4.45
C ALA A 85 3.10 -19.71 -3.38
N LYS A 86 2.20 -19.19 -2.54
CA LYS A 86 1.46 -19.99 -1.55
C LYS A 86 0.47 -20.93 -2.22
N ALA A 87 -0.34 -20.44 -3.16
CA ALA A 87 -1.30 -21.23 -3.92
C ALA A 87 -0.63 -22.45 -4.57
N LEU A 88 0.51 -22.25 -5.26
CA LEU A 88 1.23 -23.33 -5.92
C LEU A 88 1.73 -24.40 -4.93
N LYS A 89 2.12 -24.01 -3.70
CA LYS A 89 2.63 -24.92 -2.68
C LYS A 89 1.53 -25.64 -1.91
N GLU A 90 0.52 -24.90 -1.46
CA GLU A 90 -0.56 -25.41 -0.61
C GLU A 90 -1.58 -26.24 -1.39
N LEU A 91 -1.77 -25.95 -2.69
CA LEU A 91 -2.53 -26.82 -3.60
C LEU A 91 -1.69 -27.99 -4.12
N HIS A 92 -0.46 -28.17 -3.64
CA HIS A 92 0.46 -29.23 -4.04
C HIS A 92 0.74 -29.29 -5.55
N ILE A 93 0.75 -28.13 -6.21
CA ILE A 93 1.07 -28.00 -7.64
C ILE A 93 2.59 -28.02 -7.84
N ALA A 94 3.34 -27.31 -7.00
CA ALA A 94 4.80 -27.31 -7.01
C ALA A 94 5.39 -26.96 -5.63
N ASP A 95 6.50 -27.60 -5.26
CA ASP A 95 7.19 -27.34 -3.99
C ASP A 95 8.05 -26.06 -4.03
N GLU A 96 8.52 -25.72 -5.24
CA GLU A 96 9.41 -24.60 -5.51
C GLU A 96 8.93 -23.85 -6.76
N ILE A 97 9.25 -22.56 -6.81
CA ILE A 97 8.96 -21.70 -7.96
C ILE A 97 10.23 -20.98 -8.40
N THR A 98 10.31 -20.68 -9.68
CA THR A 98 11.33 -19.79 -10.26
C THR A 98 10.63 -18.56 -10.80
N LEU A 99 11.04 -17.38 -10.33
CA LEU A 99 10.57 -16.10 -10.86
C LEU A 99 11.51 -15.63 -11.96
N VAL A 100 10.97 -15.27 -13.12
CA VAL A 100 11.75 -14.78 -14.26
C VAL A 100 11.16 -13.46 -14.74
N GLN A 101 12.00 -12.44 -14.76
CA GLN A 101 11.72 -11.14 -15.36
C GLN A 101 12.93 -10.74 -16.19
N GLU A 102 12.71 -10.39 -17.46
CA GLU A 102 13.76 -9.92 -18.36
C GLU A 102 13.36 -8.57 -18.97
N GLU A 103 14.15 -7.52 -18.76
CA GLU A 103 13.91 -6.19 -19.35
C GLU A 103 14.09 -6.15 -20.87
N ARG A 104 14.59 -7.23 -21.47
CA ARG A 104 14.67 -7.40 -22.93
C ARG A 104 13.32 -7.73 -23.56
N SER A 105 12.34 -8.08 -22.73
CA SER A 105 10.98 -8.33 -23.17
C SER A 105 10.33 -7.05 -23.64
N HIS A 106 9.53 -7.14 -24.71
CA HIS A 106 8.82 -6.00 -25.27
C HIS A 106 7.80 -5.36 -24.30
N HIS A 107 7.40 -6.12 -23.27
CA HIS A 107 6.43 -5.72 -22.26
C HIS A 107 6.82 -6.25 -20.90
N PHE A 108 6.60 -5.47 -19.85
CA PHE A 108 6.85 -5.86 -18.48
C PHE A 108 5.91 -7.01 -18.07
N HIS A 109 6.53 -8.16 -17.80
CA HIS A 109 5.85 -9.31 -17.24
C HIS A 109 6.79 -10.06 -16.30
N ILE A 110 6.21 -10.83 -15.39
CA ILE A 110 6.95 -11.74 -14.51
C ILE A 110 6.36 -13.13 -14.71
N TRP A 111 7.22 -14.06 -15.09
CA TRP A 111 6.90 -15.48 -15.16
C TRP A 111 7.10 -16.12 -13.79
N ILE A 112 6.13 -16.93 -13.36
CA ILE A 112 6.15 -17.74 -12.14
C ILE A 112 6.18 -19.20 -12.56
N PHE A 113 7.39 -19.75 -12.70
CA PHE A 113 7.60 -21.08 -13.26
C PHE A 113 7.55 -22.15 -12.15
N PRO A 114 6.61 -23.11 -12.19
CA PRO A 114 6.46 -24.15 -11.18
C PRO A 114 7.51 -25.26 -11.37
N ALA A 115 8.21 -25.63 -10.30
CA ALA A 115 9.18 -26.71 -10.32
C ALA A 115 8.49 -28.08 -10.11
N HIS A 116 7.75 -28.53 -11.12
CA HIS A 116 7.14 -29.86 -11.11
C HIS A 116 8.19 -30.96 -10.93
N LYS A 117 7.78 -32.08 -10.30
CA LYS A 117 8.65 -33.24 -10.09
C LYS A 117 9.23 -33.79 -11.41
N TRP A 118 8.40 -33.89 -12.46
CA TRP A 118 8.85 -34.39 -13.77
C TRP A 118 9.91 -33.48 -14.42
N ILE A 119 9.84 -32.16 -14.19
CA ILE A 119 10.83 -31.20 -14.72
C ILE A 119 12.18 -31.47 -14.06
N ARG A 120 12.19 -31.60 -12.73
CA ARG A 120 13.40 -31.88 -11.95
C ARG A 120 14.03 -33.22 -12.31
N GLU A 121 13.21 -34.26 -12.50
CA GLU A 121 13.68 -35.61 -12.83
C GLU A 121 14.23 -35.73 -14.26
N GLN A 122 13.66 -34.99 -15.22
CA GLN A 122 14.06 -35.09 -16.63
C GLN A 122 15.14 -34.09 -17.04
N PHE A 123 15.05 -32.84 -16.57
CA PHE A 123 15.91 -31.74 -17.03
C PHE A 123 16.88 -31.26 -15.93
N GLY A 124 16.55 -31.52 -14.66
CA GLY A 124 17.27 -30.97 -13.51
C GLY A 124 16.66 -29.66 -13.00
N SER A 125 17.43 -28.94 -12.18
CA SER A 125 17.00 -27.69 -11.54
C SER A 125 17.77 -26.49 -12.08
N GLY A 126 17.12 -25.33 -12.12
CA GLY A 126 17.73 -24.04 -12.47
C GLY A 126 17.26 -23.43 -13.78
N ILE A 127 17.50 -22.12 -13.91
CA ILE A 127 16.98 -21.27 -14.99
C ILE A 127 17.49 -21.67 -16.40
N GLN A 128 18.65 -22.33 -16.49
CA GLN A 128 19.26 -22.73 -17.75
C GLN A 128 18.42 -23.72 -18.56
N HIS A 129 17.54 -24.48 -17.90
CA HIS A 129 16.72 -25.51 -18.52
C HIS A 129 15.37 -24.99 -19.04
N LEU A 130 14.96 -23.76 -18.67
CA LEU A 130 13.61 -23.25 -18.95
C LEU A 130 13.23 -23.33 -20.43
N ARG A 131 14.15 -22.96 -21.34
CA ARG A 131 13.89 -23.02 -22.79
C ARG A 131 13.62 -24.44 -23.30
N GLU A 132 14.33 -25.42 -22.75
CA GLU A 132 14.18 -26.82 -23.15
C GLU A 132 12.89 -27.40 -22.58
N VAL A 133 12.58 -27.10 -21.32
CA VAL A 133 11.34 -27.50 -20.65
C VAL A 133 10.13 -26.91 -21.37
N SER A 134 10.15 -25.62 -21.72
CA SER A 134 9.06 -24.97 -22.46
C SER A 134 8.83 -25.62 -23.81
N ARG A 135 9.90 -25.95 -24.55
CA ARG A 135 9.79 -26.64 -25.84
C ARG A 135 9.20 -28.03 -25.68
N TYR A 136 9.71 -28.80 -24.72
CA TYR A 136 9.20 -30.12 -24.42
C TYR A 136 7.70 -30.09 -24.07
N ALA A 137 7.28 -29.15 -23.22
CA ALA A 137 5.88 -28.98 -22.85
C ALA A 137 4.99 -28.69 -24.06
N VAL A 138 5.43 -27.82 -24.97
CA VAL A 138 4.69 -27.51 -26.20
C VAL A 138 4.62 -28.72 -27.14
N ASP A 139 5.74 -29.41 -27.37
CA ASP A 139 5.83 -30.54 -28.30
C ASP A 139 5.01 -31.77 -27.84
N HIS A 140 4.74 -31.89 -26.53
CA HIS A 140 4.03 -33.01 -25.93
C HIS A 140 2.65 -32.65 -25.39
N ALA A 141 2.16 -31.43 -25.65
CA ALA A 141 0.83 -31.02 -25.22
C ALA A 141 -0.24 -31.48 -26.20
N ASP A 142 -1.29 -32.07 -25.63
CA ASP A 142 -2.56 -32.34 -26.30
C ASP A 142 -3.68 -31.52 -25.64
N GLU A 143 -4.91 -31.74 -26.08
CA GLU A 143 -6.10 -31.08 -25.52
C GLU A 143 -6.28 -31.38 -24.03
N ALA A 144 -5.89 -32.56 -23.56
CA ALA A 144 -6.00 -32.94 -22.15
C ALA A 144 -5.00 -32.17 -21.29
N VAL A 145 -3.78 -31.94 -21.78
CA VAL A 145 -2.79 -31.08 -21.08
C VAL A 145 -3.33 -29.65 -20.95
N TRP A 146 -3.87 -29.07 -22.02
CA TRP A 146 -4.44 -27.72 -21.97
C TRP A 146 -5.67 -27.62 -21.06
N SER A 147 -6.52 -28.66 -21.03
CA SER A 147 -7.62 -28.75 -20.06
C SER A 147 -7.08 -28.71 -18.64
N LYS A 148 -6.04 -29.49 -18.35
CA LYS A 148 -5.40 -29.51 -17.02
C LYS A 148 -4.81 -28.14 -16.64
N VAL A 149 -4.18 -27.43 -17.58
CA VAL A 149 -3.71 -26.05 -17.34
C VAL A 149 -4.88 -25.14 -16.96
N ALA A 150 -5.99 -25.21 -17.68
CA ALA A 150 -7.18 -24.42 -17.40
C ALA A 150 -7.82 -24.77 -16.05
N ASP A 151 -7.90 -26.05 -15.70
CA ASP A 151 -8.42 -26.53 -14.41
C ASP A 151 -7.53 -26.06 -13.25
N THR A 152 -6.21 -26.20 -13.38
CA THR A 152 -5.26 -25.69 -12.39
C THR A 152 -5.34 -24.17 -12.25
N ALA A 153 -5.51 -23.43 -13.34
CA ALA A 153 -5.74 -21.98 -13.26
C ALA A 153 -7.04 -21.64 -12.51
N ALA A 154 -8.09 -22.45 -12.67
CA ALA A 154 -9.35 -22.27 -11.95
C ALA A 154 -9.20 -22.56 -10.44
N GLU A 155 -8.44 -23.59 -10.05
CA GLU A 155 -8.12 -23.89 -8.66
C GLU A 155 -7.30 -22.76 -8.01
N ILE A 156 -6.29 -22.25 -8.71
CA ILE A 156 -5.49 -21.11 -8.22
C ILE A 156 -6.37 -19.87 -8.10
N ARG A 157 -7.29 -19.61 -9.04
CA ARG A 157 -8.25 -18.51 -8.92
C ARG A 157 -9.11 -18.64 -7.66
N ALA A 158 -9.66 -19.82 -7.40
CA ALA A 158 -10.44 -20.05 -6.18
C ALA A 158 -9.62 -19.83 -4.90
N TYR A 159 -8.33 -20.18 -4.92
CA TYR A 159 -7.41 -19.87 -3.83
C TYR A 159 -7.20 -18.35 -3.69
N PHE A 160 -6.98 -17.65 -4.81
CA PHE A 160 -6.84 -16.19 -4.85
C PHE A 160 -8.09 -15.48 -4.31
N ASP A 161 -9.29 -15.94 -4.68
CA ASP A 161 -10.55 -15.38 -4.20
C ASP A 161 -10.68 -15.43 -2.66
N GLN A 162 -10.01 -16.40 -2.01
CA GLN A 162 -10.04 -16.61 -0.57
C GLN A 162 -8.83 -15.98 0.16
N HIS A 163 -7.67 -15.90 -0.49
CA HIS A 163 -6.39 -15.60 0.18
C HIS A 163 -5.66 -14.38 -0.36
N MET A 164 -6.10 -13.80 -1.47
CA MET A 164 -5.58 -12.49 -1.87
C MET A 164 -5.97 -11.47 -0.83
N PRO A 165 -5.04 -10.60 -0.42
CA PRO A 165 -5.42 -9.34 0.20
C PRO A 165 -6.36 -8.64 -0.79
N GLN A 166 -7.63 -8.50 -0.44
CA GLN A 166 -8.55 -7.79 -1.32
C GLN A 166 -8.01 -6.38 -1.51
N ALA A 167 -7.87 -5.94 -2.77
CA ALA A 167 -7.76 -4.52 -3.05
C ALA A 167 -9.03 -3.89 -2.45
N CYS A 168 -8.91 -3.11 -1.38
CA CYS A 168 -10.06 -2.51 -0.72
C CYS A 168 -10.83 -1.64 -1.71
N ALA A 169 -11.85 -2.21 -2.35
CA ALA A 169 -13.16 -1.59 -2.31
C ALA A 169 -13.65 -1.75 -0.87
N VAL A 170 -13.94 -0.61 -0.26
CA VAL A 170 -14.67 -0.50 1.01
C VAL A 170 -15.86 -1.46 0.98
N THR A 171 -15.85 -2.55 1.75
CA THR A 171 -17.05 -3.18 2.31
C THR A 171 -16.67 -4.16 3.41
N ASP A 172 -17.31 -3.97 4.56
CA ASP A 172 -17.20 -4.79 5.76
C ASP A 172 -17.61 -6.26 5.53
N LYS A 173 -16.77 -7.21 5.98
CA LYS A 173 -17.04 -8.11 7.13
C LYS A 173 -16.22 -9.41 7.05
N GLU A 174 -15.64 -9.74 8.22
CA GLU A 174 -15.13 -11.05 8.64
C GLU A 174 -13.73 -11.48 8.13
N THR A 175 -12.74 -10.63 8.41
CA THR A 175 -11.50 -11.02 9.11
C THR A 175 -10.83 -9.73 9.60
N GLU A 176 -10.75 -9.56 10.92
CA GLU A 176 -10.49 -8.28 11.59
C GLU A 176 -9.00 -7.90 11.56
N TYR A 177 -8.45 -7.60 10.37
CA TYR A 177 -7.34 -6.66 10.23
C TYR A 177 -7.94 -5.37 9.69
N VAL A 178 -8.29 -4.44 10.59
CA VAL A 178 -8.74 -3.10 10.23
C VAL A 178 -7.59 -2.44 9.47
N TYR A 179 -7.72 -2.31 8.15
CA TYR A 179 -6.76 -1.56 7.36
C TYR A 179 -6.85 -0.09 7.79
N GLN A 180 -5.92 0.34 8.63
CA GLN A 180 -5.95 1.69 9.17
C GLN A 180 -5.63 2.65 8.03
N ARG A 181 -6.56 3.57 7.75
CA ARG A 181 -6.37 4.63 6.75
C ARG A 181 -5.07 5.37 7.07
N SER A 182 -4.28 5.64 6.02
CA SER A 182 -3.09 6.49 6.18
C SER A 182 -3.54 7.90 6.56
N ARG A 183 -2.79 8.57 7.41
CA ARG A 183 -3.12 9.91 7.90
C ARG A 183 -1.92 10.82 7.80
N SER A 184 -2.16 12.12 7.77
CA SER A 184 -1.10 13.10 7.90
C SER A 184 -1.35 14.01 9.08
N VAL A 185 -0.29 14.48 9.74
CA VAL A 185 -0.36 15.41 10.87
C VAL A 185 0.62 16.58 10.71
N ALA A 186 0.21 17.75 11.18
CA ALA A 186 0.97 19.00 11.10
C ALA A 186 1.66 19.29 12.44
N VAL A 187 2.99 19.46 12.41
CA VAL A 187 3.74 20.06 13.52
C VAL A 187 3.98 21.52 13.17
N VAL A 188 3.21 22.41 13.80
CA VAL A 188 3.34 23.86 13.63
C VAL A 188 3.91 24.47 14.90
N ILE A 189 5.01 25.21 14.77
CA ILE A 189 5.67 25.89 15.88
C ILE A 189 5.61 27.40 15.71
N ARG A 190 5.21 28.11 16.75
CA ARG A 190 5.23 29.58 16.83
C ARG A 190 5.67 30.01 18.22
N ASP A 191 6.71 30.83 18.32
CA ASP A 191 7.23 31.36 19.60
C ASP A 191 7.51 30.30 20.67
N GLY A 192 8.04 29.14 20.25
CA GLY A 192 8.31 28.00 21.14
C GLY A 192 7.07 27.24 21.62
N LYS A 193 5.90 27.55 21.05
CA LYS A 193 4.64 26.84 21.28
C LYS A 193 4.29 25.96 20.08
N ILE A 194 3.68 24.83 20.37
CA ILE A 194 3.17 23.84 19.43
C ILE A 194 1.67 24.08 19.26
N LEU A 195 1.19 24.07 18.02
CA LEU A 195 -0.24 24.03 17.74
C LEU A 195 -0.79 22.64 18.09
N MET A 196 -1.72 22.60 19.03
CA MET A 196 -2.32 21.38 19.57
C MET A 196 -3.83 21.44 19.47
N GLU A 197 -4.44 20.29 19.31
CA GLU A 197 -5.88 20.08 19.36
C GLU A 197 -6.27 19.37 20.63
N ARG A 198 -7.24 19.92 21.34
CA ARG A 198 -7.88 19.28 22.48
C ARG A 198 -9.08 18.50 21.96
N VAL A 199 -9.00 17.17 22.02
CA VAL A 199 -10.00 16.28 21.46
C VAL A 199 -10.62 15.41 22.56
N PHE A 200 -11.89 15.04 22.37
CA PHE A 200 -12.61 14.08 23.21
C PHE A 200 -13.00 12.85 22.39
N TYR A 201 -12.25 11.77 22.53
CA TYR A 201 -12.54 10.47 21.93
C TYR A 201 -12.61 9.38 23.00
N PHE A 202 -13.42 8.34 22.76
CA PHE A 202 -13.52 7.15 23.62
C PHE A 202 -13.67 7.46 25.12
N GLY A 203 -14.43 8.51 25.46
CA GLY A 203 -14.75 8.88 26.84
C GLY A 203 -13.63 9.60 27.61
N HIS A 204 -12.57 10.06 26.95
CA HIS A 204 -11.50 10.82 27.60
C HIS A 204 -10.98 11.96 26.72
N GLU A 205 -10.44 12.99 27.38
CA GLU A 205 -9.82 14.14 26.74
C GLU A 205 -8.30 13.96 26.64
N PHE A 206 -7.72 14.36 25.51
CA PHE A 206 -6.28 14.39 25.28
C PHE A 206 -5.91 15.42 24.23
N PHE A 207 -4.61 15.74 24.16
CA PHE A 207 -4.06 16.61 23.13
C PHE A 207 -3.44 15.83 21.98
N THR A 208 -3.72 16.25 20.75
CA THR A 208 -3.12 15.71 19.52
C THR A 208 -2.63 16.85 18.64
N LEU A 209 -1.86 16.51 17.59
CA LEU A 209 -1.55 17.45 16.51
C LEU A 209 -2.72 17.50 15.51
N PRO A 210 -2.94 18.64 14.83
CA PRO A 210 -3.87 18.74 13.71
C PRO A 210 -3.54 17.73 12.62
N GLY A 211 -4.57 17.12 12.04
CA GLY A 211 -4.42 16.18 10.95
C GLY A 211 -5.43 15.04 10.95
N GLY A 212 -5.82 14.62 9.76
CA GLY A 212 -6.79 13.58 9.51
C GLY A 212 -6.37 12.59 8.43
N GLY A 213 -7.34 11.81 7.96
CA GLY A 213 -7.13 10.72 7.01
C GLY A 213 -6.79 11.25 5.60
N ILE A 214 -5.82 10.64 4.94
CA ILE A 214 -5.51 10.95 3.54
C ILE A 214 -6.68 10.48 2.67
N GLU A 215 -7.26 11.38 1.87
CA GLU A 215 -8.37 11.07 0.97
C GLU A 215 -7.93 10.35 -0.32
N PRO A 216 -8.83 9.63 -1.01
CA PRO A 216 -8.52 9.02 -2.30
C PRO A 216 -8.04 10.04 -3.35
N GLY A 217 -6.83 9.85 -3.85
CA GLY A 217 -6.21 10.75 -4.84
C GLY A 217 -5.43 11.92 -4.23
N GLU A 218 -5.41 12.02 -2.90
CA GLU A 218 -4.66 13.02 -2.15
C GLU A 218 -3.25 12.51 -1.80
N THR A 219 -2.24 13.38 -1.87
CA THR A 219 -0.90 13.11 -1.32
C THR A 219 -0.87 13.39 0.19
N PRO A 220 0.03 12.76 0.97
CA PRO A 220 0.18 13.08 2.38
C PRO A 220 0.36 14.58 2.67
N GLU A 221 1.08 15.28 1.78
CA GLU A 221 1.32 16.73 1.82
C GLU A 221 0.05 17.55 1.57
N GLN A 222 -0.82 17.11 0.66
CA GLN A 222 -2.11 17.78 0.44
C GLN A 222 -3.03 17.58 1.64
N ALA A 223 -3.08 16.36 2.19
CA ALA A 223 -3.89 16.04 3.36
C ALA A 223 -3.54 16.92 4.55
N VAL A 224 -2.25 17.02 4.91
CA VAL A 224 -1.85 17.83 6.07
C VAL A 224 -2.21 19.31 5.93
N LEU A 225 -2.17 19.87 4.71
CA LEU A 225 -2.51 21.26 4.47
C LEU A 225 -4.03 21.48 4.45
N ARG A 226 -4.80 20.52 3.93
CA ARG A 226 -6.27 20.55 3.97
C ARG A 226 -6.76 20.49 5.41
N GLU A 227 -6.30 19.51 6.18
CA GLU A 227 -6.70 19.29 7.58
C GLU A 227 -6.33 20.50 8.45
N LEU A 228 -5.10 21.02 8.31
CA LEU A 228 -4.69 22.25 9.01
C LEU A 228 -5.61 23.43 8.69
N LYS A 229 -6.13 23.50 7.46
CA LYS A 229 -7.06 24.55 7.06
C LYS A 229 -8.46 24.32 7.63
N GLU A 230 -8.96 23.10 7.60
CA GLU A 230 -10.30 22.69 8.05
C GLU A 230 -10.42 22.77 9.58
N GLU A 231 -9.45 22.20 10.30
CA GLU A 231 -9.49 22.06 11.76
C GLU A 231 -8.98 23.30 12.49
N CYS A 232 -8.00 24.02 11.91
CA CYS A 232 -7.35 25.16 12.57
C CYS A 232 -7.59 26.51 11.88
N GLY A 233 -8.17 26.53 10.67
CA GLY A 233 -8.34 27.74 9.87
C GLY A 233 -7.07 28.29 9.22
N LEU A 234 -5.94 27.59 9.34
CA LEU A 234 -4.61 28.10 9.00
C LEU A 234 -4.16 27.64 7.60
N ASP A 235 -3.67 28.59 6.80
CA ASP A 235 -2.94 28.28 5.57
C ASP A 235 -1.44 28.12 5.88
N GLY A 236 -0.89 26.95 5.61
CA GLY A 236 0.50 26.59 5.89
C GLY A 236 1.36 26.35 4.65
N THR A 237 2.68 26.27 4.86
CA THR A 237 3.64 25.77 3.88
C THR A 237 4.49 24.68 4.53
N ILE A 238 4.58 23.52 3.88
CA ILE A 238 5.40 22.41 4.37
C ILE A 238 6.86 22.80 4.27
N LEU A 239 7.58 22.71 5.40
CA LEU A 239 9.02 22.92 5.45
C LEU A 239 9.76 21.62 5.13
N ARG A 240 9.36 20.52 5.78
CA ARG A 240 9.96 19.19 5.60
C ARG A 240 9.12 18.08 6.22
N PRO A 241 9.23 16.82 5.73
CA PRO A 241 8.77 15.65 6.47
C PRO A 241 9.57 15.46 7.76
N LEU A 242 8.92 14.96 8.81
CA LEU A 242 9.53 14.68 10.11
C LEU A 242 9.63 13.18 10.37
N ALA A 243 8.51 12.45 10.35
CA ALA A 243 8.45 11.01 10.59
C ALA A 243 7.43 10.31 9.69
N VAL A 244 7.66 9.03 9.45
CA VAL A 244 6.69 8.12 8.82
C VAL A 244 6.59 6.85 9.65
N GLN A 245 5.37 6.50 10.06
CA GLN A 245 5.12 5.33 10.90
C GLN A 245 4.16 4.38 10.23
N TYR A 246 4.60 3.15 10.01
CA TYR A 246 3.78 2.10 9.42
C TYR A 246 2.98 1.38 10.50
N LYS A 247 1.67 1.29 10.33
CA LYS A 247 0.80 0.62 11.29
C LYS A 247 0.70 -0.87 10.98
N SER A 248 0.61 -1.70 12.01
CA SER A 248 0.54 -3.17 11.87
C SER A 248 -0.67 -3.65 11.07
N GLY A 249 -1.75 -2.87 11.03
CA GLY A 249 -2.95 -3.15 10.23
C GLY A 249 -2.85 -2.69 8.77
N GLY A 250 -1.73 -2.11 8.35
CA GLY A 250 -1.62 -1.39 7.07
C GLY A 250 -1.83 0.12 7.24
N GLY A 251 -1.40 0.89 6.23
CA GLY A 251 -1.38 2.35 6.26
C GLY A 251 -0.16 2.95 6.99
N ALA A 252 -0.02 4.28 6.88
CA ALA A 252 1.06 5.02 7.50
C ALA A 252 0.59 6.36 8.07
N GLU A 253 1.23 6.82 9.15
CA GLU A 253 1.12 8.20 9.63
C GLU A 253 2.31 8.99 9.14
N TYR A 254 2.05 10.10 8.46
CA TYR A 254 3.06 11.03 7.98
C TYR A 254 3.01 12.31 8.81
N SER A 255 4.14 12.74 9.36
CA SER A 255 4.22 14.04 10.03
C SER A 255 5.08 15.02 9.25
N PHE A 256 4.65 16.28 9.23
CA PHE A 256 5.32 17.36 8.53
C PHE A 256 5.53 18.55 9.46
N GLU A 257 6.69 19.19 9.37
CA GLU A 257 6.88 20.52 9.94
C GLU A 257 6.26 21.53 8.97
N VAL A 258 5.33 22.34 9.47
CA VAL A 258 4.58 23.30 8.64
C VAL A 258 4.76 24.70 9.21
N SER A 259 5.15 25.66 8.37
CA SER A 259 5.18 27.08 8.72
C SER A 259 3.84 27.72 8.43
N VAL A 260 3.35 28.53 9.36
CA VAL A 260 2.14 29.35 9.20
C VAL A 260 2.52 30.83 9.35
N PRO A 261 2.09 31.72 8.43
CA PRO A 261 2.29 33.17 8.56
C PRO A 261 1.87 33.74 9.92
N GLU A 262 2.70 34.62 10.50
CA GLU A 262 2.49 35.18 11.85
C GLU A 262 1.14 35.89 12.02
N GLY A 263 0.61 36.51 10.96
CA GLY A 263 -0.66 37.23 11.00
C GLY A 263 -1.92 36.37 11.00
N GLN A 264 -1.80 35.04 10.93
CA GLN A 264 -2.95 34.14 11.02
C GLN A 264 -3.16 33.67 12.46
N GLU A 265 -4.39 33.82 12.95
CA GLU A 265 -4.84 33.30 14.23
C GLU A 265 -5.50 31.93 14.04
N ALA A 266 -5.17 31.00 14.93
CA ALA A 266 -5.79 29.69 14.93
C ALA A 266 -7.23 29.82 15.45
N ILE A 267 -8.15 29.10 14.82
CA ILE A 267 -9.54 28.96 15.27
C ILE A 267 -9.85 27.50 15.48
N THR A 268 -10.82 27.19 16.33
CA THR A 268 -11.41 25.84 16.35
C THR A 268 -12.32 25.70 15.13
N GLY A 269 -11.82 25.01 14.12
CA GLY A 269 -12.53 24.67 12.90
C GLY A 269 -13.42 23.45 13.07
N TYR A 270 -13.56 22.67 12.00
CA TYR A 270 -14.36 21.46 11.99
C TYR A 270 -13.71 20.41 11.11
N ASP A 271 -13.86 19.14 11.50
CA ASP A 271 -13.54 17.99 10.66
C ASP A 271 -14.84 17.56 9.94
N PRO A 272 -14.90 17.61 8.59
CA PRO A 272 -16.07 17.14 7.83
C PRO A 272 -16.41 15.66 8.03
N GLU A 273 -15.46 14.84 8.49
CA GLU A 273 -15.63 13.40 8.75
C GLU A 273 -16.31 13.13 10.10
N GLU A 274 -16.36 14.13 11.00
CA GLU A 274 -16.86 13.98 12.36
C GLU A 274 -18.30 14.49 12.55
N PRO A 275 -19.02 14.00 13.59
CA PRO A 275 -20.38 14.44 13.88
C PRO A 275 -20.49 15.95 14.12
N VAL A 276 -21.43 16.59 13.43
CA VAL A 276 -21.75 18.02 13.63
C VAL A 276 -22.29 18.29 15.04
N ASP A 277 -23.07 17.35 15.57
CA ASP A 277 -23.58 17.41 16.94
C ASP A 277 -22.54 16.79 17.88
N ASN A 278 -21.87 17.65 18.67
CA ASN A 278 -20.80 17.30 19.60
C ASN A 278 -19.52 16.72 18.93
N PRO A 279 -18.84 17.48 18.06
CA PRO A 279 -17.63 17.02 17.37
C PRO A 279 -16.50 16.70 18.38
N PRO A 280 -15.63 15.71 18.12
CA PRO A 280 -14.53 15.37 19.03
C PRO A 280 -13.55 16.51 19.24
N LEU A 281 -13.24 17.28 18.21
CA LEU A 281 -12.42 18.49 18.31
C LEU A 281 -13.13 19.53 19.18
N LYS A 282 -12.53 19.84 20.33
CA LYS A 282 -13.08 20.81 21.30
C LYS A 282 -12.41 22.16 21.19
N GLU A 283 -11.10 22.19 20.95
CA GLU A 283 -10.33 23.41 20.96
C GLU A 283 -9.00 23.29 20.22
N VAL A 284 -8.57 24.36 19.58
CA VAL A 284 -7.22 24.52 19.02
C VAL A 284 -6.44 25.52 19.89
N LEU A 285 -5.25 25.12 20.34
CA LEU A 285 -4.46 25.83 21.34
C LEU A 285 -2.98 25.89 20.98
N TRP A 286 -2.32 27.00 21.32
CA TRP A 286 -0.86 27.09 21.28
C TRP A 286 -0.28 26.74 22.65
N MET A 287 0.42 25.62 22.75
CA MET A 287 0.94 25.09 24.00
C MET A 287 2.46 24.98 24.01
N LYS A 288 3.09 25.38 25.09
CA LYS A 288 4.47 25.03 25.38
C LYS A 288 4.59 23.56 25.74
N LEU A 289 5.79 23.02 25.61
CA LEU A 289 6.03 21.62 25.93
C LEU A 289 5.73 21.29 27.41
N ASP A 290 6.03 22.20 28.34
CA ASP A 290 5.75 22.04 29.78
C ASP A 290 4.25 22.15 30.15
N GLU A 291 3.41 22.69 29.26
CA GLU A 291 1.96 22.76 29.42
C GLU A 291 1.25 21.46 29.00
N ILE A 292 1.94 20.57 28.27
CA ILE A 292 1.40 19.31 27.75
C ILE A 292 1.72 18.17 28.72
N CYS A 293 0.73 17.35 29.06
CA CYS A 293 0.97 16.22 29.97
C CYS A 293 1.94 15.19 29.36
N GLU A 294 2.63 14.42 30.19
CA GLU A 294 3.62 13.45 29.70
C GLU A 294 3.08 12.43 28.71
N ARG A 295 1.88 11.90 28.99
CA ARG A 295 1.20 10.94 28.11
C ARG A 295 1.08 11.52 26.70
N ASP A 296 0.65 12.78 26.61
CA ASP A 296 0.39 13.43 25.34
C ASP A 296 1.71 13.86 24.66
N ARG A 297 2.73 14.29 25.44
CA ARG A 297 4.10 14.53 24.94
C ARG A 297 4.73 13.28 24.31
N ALA A 298 4.44 12.09 24.83
CA ALA A 298 4.99 10.85 24.29
C ALA A 298 4.65 10.66 22.79
N PHE A 299 3.46 11.07 22.38
CA PHE A 299 3.04 11.04 20.97
C PHE A 299 3.75 12.08 20.11
N LEU A 300 4.17 13.22 20.67
CA LEU A 300 4.92 14.24 19.92
C LEU A 300 6.32 13.74 19.54
N TRP A 301 6.97 12.96 20.40
CA TRP A 301 8.24 12.30 20.06
C TRP A 301 8.08 11.33 18.90
N HIS A 302 6.99 10.58 18.90
CA HIS A 302 6.59 9.69 17.82
C HIS A 302 6.42 10.45 16.49
N TYR A 303 5.90 11.67 16.49
CA TYR A 303 5.78 12.50 15.29
C TYR A 303 7.05 13.27 14.91
N GLY A 304 8.19 12.99 15.55
CA GLY A 304 9.48 13.53 15.15
C GLY A 304 9.80 14.91 15.71
N LEU A 305 9.19 15.32 16.84
CA LEU A 305 9.46 16.62 17.48
C LEU A 305 10.96 16.87 17.76
N MET A 306 11.75 15.82 18.00
CA MET A 306 13.21 15.92 18.18
C MET A 306 13.95 16.48 16.96
N ALA A 307 13.39 16.34 15.76
CA ALA A 307 13.97 16.86 14.53
C ALA A 307 13.61 18.33 14.28
N VAL A 308 12.67 18.87 15.04
CA VAL A 308 12.29 20.29 14.99
C VAL A 308 13.32 21.12 15.75
N ASN A 309 13.74 22.24 15.16
CA ASN A 309 14.81 23.06 15.71
C ASN A 309 14.43 23.59 17.11
N GLY A 310 15.36 23.50 18.06
CA GLY A 310 15.18 23.97 19.44
C GLY A 310 14.84 22.85 20.43
N PHE A 311 13.93 21.94 20.09
CA PHE A 311 13.41 20.94 21.03
C PHE A 311 14.46 19.93 21.52
N PHE A 312 15.42 19.53 20.68
CA PHE A 312 16.53 18.68 21.14
C PHE A 312 17.33 19.34 22.27
N ASN A 313 17.60 20.64 22.17
CA ASN A 313 18.35 21.37 23.19
C ASN A 313 17.49 21.63 24.44
N GLU A 314 16.20 21.88 24.26
CA GLU A 314 15.24 22.03 25.36
C GLU A 314 15.21 20.76 26.23
N ILE A 315 15.04 19.58 25.64
CA ILE A 315 15.03 18.32 26.40
C ILE A 315 16.38 18.05 27.04
N LYS A 316 17.49 18.34 26.36
CA LYS A 316 18.84 18.18 26.93
C LYS A 316 19.05 19.06 28.17
N SER A 317 18.27 20.13 28.34
CA SER A 317 18.32 21.00 29.53
C SER A 317 17.51 20.46 30.71
N TRP A 318 16.68 19.43 30.50
CA TRP A 318 15.86 18.84 31.57
C TRP A 318 16.74 18.05 32.55
N GLY A 319 16.31 18.01 33.81
CA GLY A 319 16.97 17.19 34.83
C GLY A 319 16.60 15.71 34.71
N ASP A 320 17.26 14.87 35.52
CA ASP A 320 17.06 13.41 35.52
C ASP A 320 15.89 12.94 36.41
N GLU A 321 15.03 13.85 36.86
CA GLU A 321 13.87 13.49 37.69
C GLU A 321 12.84 12.70 36.87
N ILE A 322 12.38 11.57 37.42
CA ILE A 322 11.32 10.76 36.81
C ILE A 322 10.01 11.54 36.88
N SER A 323 9.43 11.81 35.73
CA SER A 323 8.20 12.62 35.59
C SER A 323 6.92 11.75 35.41
N TYR A 324 7.07 10.40 35.31
CA TYR A 324 5.95 9.43 35.32
C TYR A 324 5.20 9.38 36.66
N PRO A 325 3.91 8.97 36.68
CA PRO A 325 3.20 8.71 37.92
C PRO A 325 4.00 7.74 38.78
N ARG A 326 4.32 8.15 40.00
CA ARG A 326 4.90 7.24 40.99
C ARG A 326 3.81 6.21 41.32
N HIS A 327 4.19 4.94 41.36
CA HIS A 327 3.34 3.95 42.01
C HIS A 327 3.26 4.36 43.47
N ASP A 328 2.16 4.98 43.87
CA ASP A 328 1.80 5.04 45.28
C ASP A 328 1.67 3.59 45.75
N ALA A 329 2.53 3.20 46.69
CA ALA A 329 2.61 1.85 47.26
C ALA A 329 1.44 1.56 48.20
#